data_AF-A0A938BKN7-F1
#
_entry.id   AF-A0A938BKN7-F1
#
_cell.length_a   1.000
_cell.length_b   1.000
_cell.length_c   1.000
_cell.angle_alpha   90.00
_cell.angle_beta   90.00
_cell.angle_gamma   90.00
#
_symmetry.space_group_name_H-M   'P 1'
#
loop_
_entity.id
_entity.type
_entity.pdbx_description
1 polymer ?
#
loop_
_entity_poly.entity_id
_entity_poly.type
_entity_poly.pdbx_seq_one_letter_code
_entity_poly.pdbx_strand_id
1 'polypeptide(L)'
;MTHRNIQNRLLLYLDDELPDRERADIACHLAQCSPCRSYLAELKRLWETEPAHRTPPSYLWKNVQTVIRGHAPGRTRPTGVGRLFPLLRPALMTAALIVGIAIGTYIGNLPETVASSENPVVSAEAGEILNASYLENFQDIPPESVDGIYLTGAVDE
;
A
#
# COMPACT_ATOMS: atom_id res chain seq x y z
N MET A 1 29.72 25.80 20.80
CA MET A 1 29.06 24.77 21.62
C MET A 1 29.45 24.94 23.09
N THR A 2 28.59 24.55 24.04
CA THR A 2 28.93 24.59 25.47
C THR A 2 29.63 23.29 25.90
N HIS A 3 30.54 23.35 26.88
CA HIS A 3 31.29 22.17 27.35
C HIS A 3 30.38 21.00 27.77
N ARG A 4 29.27 21.30 28.46
CA ARG A 4 28.30 20.29 28.91
C ARG A 4 27.61 19.57 27.73
N ASN A 5 27.33 20.29 26.65
CA ASN A 5 26.70 19.70 25.47
C ASN A 5 27.64 18.70 24.78
N ILE A 6 28.93 19.04 24.72
CA ILE A 6 29.95 18.19 24.11
C ILE A 6 30.17 16.94 24.95
N GLN A 7 30.28 17.07 26.28
CA GLN A 7 30.40 15.94 27.20
C GLN A 7 29.29 14.90 27.05
N ASN A 8 28.05 15.34 26.85
CA ASN A 8 26.92 14.44 26.63
C ASN A 8 26.95 13.75 25.25
N ARG A 9 27.60 14.36 24.26
CA ARG A 9 27.65 13.86 22.88
C ARG A 9 28.93 13.09 22.55
N LEU A 10 29.88 13.04 23.48
CA LEU A 10 31.17 12.36 23.32
C LEU A 10 31.05 10.84 23.15
N LEU A 11 30.03 10.21 23.75
CA LEU A 11 29.72 8.79 23.53
C LEU A 11 29.27 8.55 22.09
N LEU A 12 28.29 9.31 21.60
CA LEU A 12 27.84 9.23 20.20
C LEU A 12 28.97 9.55 19.20
N TYR A 13 29.91 10.42 19.60
CA TYR A 13 31.11 10.71 18.81
C TYR A 13 32.07 9.51 18.74
N LEU A 14 32.17 8.69 19.80
CA LEU A 14 32.98 7.48 19.81
C LEU A 14 32.34 6.36 18.98
N ASP A 15 31.02 6.26 19.02
CA ASP A 15 30.23 5.25 18.30
C ASP A 15 29.98 5.61 16.82
N ASP A 16 30.47 6.76 16.35
CA ASP A 16 30.26 7.34 15.01
C ASP A 16 28.77 7.50 14.62
N GLU A 17 27.92 7.75 15.62
CA GLU A 17 26.46 7.94 15.47
C GLU A 17 26.06 9.42 15.28
N LEU A 18 27.02 10.33 15.16
CA LEU A 18 26.76 11.75 14.98
C LEU A 18 26.67 12.15 13.50
N PRO A 19 25.76 13.06 13.13
CA PRO A 19 25.76 13.68 11.81
C PRO A 19 27.09 14.40 11.53
N ASP A 20 27.54 14.39 10.26
CA ASP A 20 28.84 14.95 9.86
C ASP A 20 29.09 16.39 10.33
N ARG A 21 28.04 17.23 10.31
CA ARG A 21 28.12 18.63 10.77
C ARG A 21 28.44 18.72 12.26
N GLU A 22 27.72 17.97 13.09
CA GLU A 22 27.93 17.96 14.55
C GLU A 22 29.28 17.35 14.91
N ARG A 23 29.73 16.34 14.14
CA ARG A 23 31.05 15.73 14.31
C ARG A 23 32.17 16.73 14.05
N ALA A 24 32.05 17.56 13.01
CA ALA A 24 33.02 18.63 12.71
C ALA A 24 33.07 19.70 13.81
N ASP A 25 31.91 20.12 14.32
CA ASP A 25 31.81 21.09 15.42
C ASP A 25 32.49 20.58 16.70
N ILE A 26 32.25 19.31 17.05
CA ILE A 26 32.90 18.66 18.21
C ILE A 26 34.41 18.53 17.98
N ALA A 27 34.85 18.15 16.78
CA ALA A 27 36.28 18.04 16.46
C ALA A 27 37.00 19.40 16.59
N CYS A 28 36.37 20.49 16.13
CA CYS A 28 36.87 21.85 16.29
C CYS A 28 37.04 22.22 17.77
N HIS A 29 36.02 21.93 18.59
CA HIS A 29 36.08 22.20 20.03
C HIS A 29 37.15 21.35 20.73
N LEU A 30 37.29 20.07 20.37
CA LEU A 30 38.32 19.20 20.92
C LEU A 30 39.74 19.70 20.58
N ALA A 31 39.94 20.34 19.42
CA ALA A 31 41.24 20.94 19.10
C ALA A 31 41.61 22.08 20.06
N GLN A 32 40.62 22.85 20.51
CA GLN A 32 40.80 24.05 21.34
C GLN A 32 40.69 23.76 22.85
N CYS A 33 39.98 22.70 23.24
CA CYS A 33 39.62 22.43 24.63
C CYS A 33 40.38 21.23 25.21
N SER A 34 41.36 21.51 26.09
CA SER A 34 42.08 20.49 26.86
C SER A 34 41.18 19.60 27.74
N PRO A 35 40.26 20.12 28.58
CA PRO A 35 39.47 19.27 29.48
C PRO A 35 38.49 18.34 28.76
N CYS A 36 37.98 18.73 27.58
CA CYS A 36 37.13 17.83 26.78
C CYS A 36 37.96 16.70 26.13
N ARG A 37 39.21 16.97 25.74
CA ARG A 37 40.13 15.93 25.24
C ARG A 37 40.53 14.92 26.31
N SER A 38 40.83 15.39 27.53
CA SER A 38 41.20 14.47 28.61
C SER A 38 40.04 13.54 28.97
N TYR A 39 38.82 14.08 29.02
CA TYR A 39 37.61 13.30 29.28
C TYR A 39 37.35 12.27 28.17
N LEU A 40 37.53 12.65 26.89
CA LEU A 40 37.47 11.71 25.76
C LEU A 40 38.48 10.56 25.92
N ALA A 41 39.72 10.87 26.31
CA ALA A 41 40.76 9.86 26.49
C ALA A 41 40.43 8.88 27.64
N GLU A 42 39.81 9.36 28.71
CA GLU A 42 39.35 8.52 29.82
C GLU A 42 38.21 7.59 29.38
N LEU A 43 37.22 8.11 28.65
CA LEU A 43 36.16 7.31 28.03
C LEU A 43 36.70 6.22 27.12
N LYS A 44 37.68 6.53 26.25
CA LYS A 44 38.32 5.55 25.37
C LYS A 44 39.00 4.43 26.14
N ARG A 45 39.72 4.76 27.20
CA ARG A 45 40.38 3.76 28.06
C ARG A 45 39.37 2.81 28.68
N LEU A 46 38.23 3.31 29.17
CA LEU A 46 37.17 2.48 29.73
C LEU A 46 36.58 1.53 28.67
N TRP A 47 36.32 2.05 27.48
CA TRP A 47 35.84 1.26 26.34
C TRP A 47 36.82 0.15 25.91
N GLU A 48 38.12 0.43 25.92
CA GLU A 48 39.15 -0.56 25.57
C GLU A 48 39.40 -1.59 26.68
N THR A 49 39.10 -1.24 27.93
CA THR A 49 39.32 -2.13 29.10
C THR A 49 38.21 -3.17 29.24
N GLU A 50 37.06 -2.97 28.60
CA GLU A 50 35.97 -3.93 28.65
C GLU A 50 36.34 -5.19 27.84
N PRO A 51 36.33 -6.40 28.44
CA PRO A 51 36.76 -7.61 27.74
C PRO A 51 35.84 -7.88 26.56
N ALA A 52 36.35 -7.64 25.35
CA ALA A 52 35.70 -7.84 24.04
C ALA A 52 35.22 -9.29 23.76
N HIS A 53 35.31 -10.19 24.74
CA HIS A 53 35.04 -11.61 24.59
C HIS A 53 34.13 -12.15 25.68
N ARG A 54 32.91 -11.62 25.76
CA ARG A 54 31.78 -12.50 26.08
C ARG A 54 31.20 -12.97 24.77
N THR A 55 31.61 -14.17 24.33
CA THR A 55 30.91 -14.87 23.25
C THR A 55 29.43 -14.93 23.62
N PRO A 56 28.55 -14.26 22.86
CA PRO A 56 27.13 -14.25 23.19
C PRO A 56 26.62 -15.70 23.14
N PRO A 57 25.76 -16.10 24.08
CA PRO A 57 25.11 -17.40 24.01
C PRO A 57 24.45 -17.66 22.65
N SER A 58 24.58 -18.87 22.12
CA SER A 58 24.10 -19.23 20.77
C SER A 58 22.59 -19.03 20.57
N TYR A 59 21.81 -19.01 21.66
CA TYR A 59 20.36 -18.73 21.62
C TYR A 59 20.02 -17.26 21.37
N LEU A 60 20.92 -16.31 21.70
CA LEU A 60 20.66 -14.88 21.50
C LEU A 60 20.53 -14.54 20.01
N TRP A 61 21.41 -15.09 19.18
CA TRP A 61 21.35 -14.87 17.74
C TRP A 61 20.05 -15.40 17.13
N LYS A 62 19.52 -16.54 17.62
CA LYS A 62 18.23 -17.07 17.17
C LYS A 62 17.09 -16.09 17.50
N ASN A 63 17.07 -15.54 18.70
CA ASN A 63 16.04 -14.59 19.12
C ASN A 63 16.11 -13.30 18.30
N VAL A 64 17.31 -12.73 18.10
CA VAL A 64 17.52 -11.55 17.26
C VAL A 64 17.06 -11.81 15.83
N GLN A 65 17.41 -12.97 15.26
CA GLN A 65 16.98 -13.36 13.92
C GLN A 65 15.46 -13.48 13.79
N THR A 66 14.76 -13.95 14.84
CA THR A 66 13.28 -13.97 14.82
C THR A 66 12.67 -12.58 14.80
N VAL A 67 13.23 -11.63 15.55
CA VAL A 67 12.75 -10.24 15.57
C VAL A 67 13.00 -9.54 14.24
N ILE A 68 14.21 -9.67 13.68
CA ILE A 68 14.56 -9.07 12.38
C ILE A 68 13.69 -9.66 11.25
N ARG A 69 13.49 -10.97 11.24
CA ARG A 69 12.60 -11.63 10.26
C ARG A 69 11.12 -11.31 10.49
N GLY A 70 10.72 -11.08 11.74
CA GLY A 70 9.36 -10.68 12.10
C GLY A 70 9.03 -9.24 11.71
N HIS A 71 10.04 -8.36 11.68
CA HIS A 71 9.93 -6.98 11.21
C HIS A 71 10.07 -6.83 9.69
N ALA A 72 10.18 -7.93 8.93
CA ALA A 72 10.07 -7.85 7.48
C ALA A 72 8.63 -7.39 7.13
N PRO A 73 8.45 -6.17 6.58
CA PRO A 73 7.12 -5.71 6.19
C PRO A 73 6.63 -6.61 5.06
N GLY A 74 5.57 -7.38 5.30
CA GLY A 74 4.88 -8.13 4.25
C GLY A 74 4.80 -9.64 4.39
N ARG A 75 5.09 -10.24 5.56
CA ARG A 75 4.72 -11.65 5.80
C ARG A 75 3.79 -11.78 7.00
N THR A 76 2.51 -11.53 6.75
CA THR A 76 1.44 -12.16 7.53
C THR A 76 1.64 -13.67 7.43
N ARG A 77 2.26 -14.26 8.45
CA ARG A 77 2.43 -15.69 8.56
C ARG A 77 1.10 -16.23 9.08
N PRO A 78 0.28 -16.92 8.28
CA PRO A 78 -0.92 -17.52 8.84
C PRO A 78 -0.45 -18.67 9.73
N THR A 79 -0.56 -18.47 11.04
CA THR A 79 -0.44 -19.52 12.04
C THR A 79 -1.54 -20.54 11.80
N GLY A 80 -1.15 -21.74 11.35
CA GLY A 80 -1.83 -23.04 11.47
C GLY A 80 -3.22 -23.24 10.84
N VAL A 81 -4.13 -22.27 10.99
CA VAL A 81 -5.57 -22.39 10.70
C VAL A 81 -5.96 -21.60 9.43
N GLY A 82 -5.09 -20.70 8.95
CA GLY A 82 -5.32 -19.89 7.75
C GLY A 82 -5.10 -20.62 6.41
N ARG A 83 -4.84 -21.93 6.40
CA ARG A 83 -4.59 -22.70 5.16
C ARG A 83 -5.86 -23.15 4.44
N LEU A 84 -7.00 -23.25 5.14
CA LEU A 84 -8.29 -23.64 4.55
C LEU A 84 -9.14 -22.43 4.10
N PHE A 85 -8.94 -21.27 4.73
CA PHE A 85 -9.63 -20.02 4.35
C PHE A 85 -9.41 -19.54 2.89
N PRO A 86 -8.24 -19.72 2.24
CA PRO A 86 -8.08 -19.29 0.85
C PRO A 86 -8.86 -20.14 -0.18
N LEU A 87 -9.32 -21.35 0.18
CA LEU A 87 -10.19 -22.17 -0.69
C LEU A 87 -11.68 -21.85 -0.54
N LEU A 88 -12.09 -21.29 0.60
CA LEU A 88 -13.51 -20.99 0.86
C LEU A 88 -14.00 -19.79 0.03
N ARG A 89 -13.11 -18.84 -0.29
CA ARG A 89 -13.43 -17.66 -1.12
C ARG A 89 -13.81 -17.99 -2.57
N PRO A 90 -13.03 -18.79 -3.34
CA PRO A 90 -13.45 -19.17 -4.70
C PRO A 90 -14.69 -20.08 -4.67
N ALA A 91 -14.82 -20.95 -3.67
CA ALA A 91 -15.97 -21.84 -3.54
C ALA A 91 -17.31 -21.08 -3.37
N LEU A 92 -17.30 -19.98 -2.62
CA LEU A 92 -18.50 -19.16 -2.41
C LEU A 92 -18.92 -18.42 -3.70
N MET A 93 -17.95 -17.96 -4.51
CA MET A 93 -18.23 -17.35 -5.82
C MET A 93 -18.81 -18.35 -6.82
N THR A 94 -18.24 -19.57 -6.87
CA THR A 94 -18.78 -20.64 -7.74
C THR A 94 -20.16 -21.08 -7.28
N ALA A 95 -20.41 -21.16 -5.97
CA ALA A 95 -21.72 -21.52 -5.43
C ALA A 95 -22.77 -20.45 -5.75
N ALA A 96 -22.44 -19.16 -5.60
CA ALA A 96 -23.34 -18.06 -5.97
C ALA A 96 -23.69 -18.09 -7.47
N LEU A 97 -22.72 -18.39 -8.33
CA LEU A 97 -22.94 -18.52 -9.78
C LEU A 97 -23.84 -19.71 -10.11
N ILE A 98 -23.61 -20.88 -9.49
CA ILE A 98 -24.47 -22.07 -9.68
C ILE A 98 -25.89 -21.80 -9.18
N VAL A 99 -26.04 -21.15 -8.02
CA VAL A 99 -27.36 -20.79 -7.46
C VAL A 99 -28.07 -19.78 -8.36
N GLY A 100 -27.36 -18.77 -8.87
CA GLY A 100 -27.92 -17.81 -9.82
C GLY A 100 -28.40 -18.46 -11.11
N ILE A 101 -27.61 -19.39 -11.67
CA ILE A 101 -28.01 -20.17 -12.86
C ILE A 101 -29.21 -21.07 -12.56
N ALA A 102 -29.23 -21.74 -11.40
CA ALA A 102 -30.35 -22.59 -10.99
C ALA A 102 -31.65 -21.79 -10.81
N ILE A 103 -31.58 -20.61 -10.18
CA ILE A 103 -32.73 -19.72 -10.01
C ILE A 103 -33.19 -19.18 -11.37
N GLY A 104 -32.25 -18.72 -12.21
CA GLY A 104 -32.58 -18.20 -13.54
C GLY A 104 -33.21 -19.25 -14.45
N THR A 105 -32.70 -20.48 -14.42
CA THR A 105 -33.30 -21.60 -15.17
C THR A 105 -34.64 -22.03 -14.60
N TYR A 106 -34.83 -22.00 -13.28
CA TYR A 106 -36.13 -22.32 -12.67
C TYR A 106 -37.21 -21.29 -13.04
N ILE A 107 -36.85 -20.00 -13.07
CA ILE A 107 -37.76 -18.93 -13.50
C ILE A 107 -37.99 -18.98 -15.02
N GLY A 108 -36.95 -19.25 -15.81
CA GLY A 108 -37.06 -19.34 -17.28
C GLY A 108 -37.75 -20.61 -17.78
N ASN A 109 -37.81 -21.66 -16.95
CA ASN A 109 -38.53 -22.91 -17.23
C ASN A 109 -39.91 -22.95 -16.58
N LEU A 110 -40.44 -21.77 -16.22
CA LEU A 110 -41.86 -21.46 -16.31
C LEU A 110 -42.49 -22.13 -17.56
N PRO A 111 -43.19 -23.29 -17.57
CA PRO A 111 -44.02 -23.61 -18.74
C PRO A 111 -44.89 -22.38 -19.01
N GLU A 112 -44.96 -21.96 -20.27
CA GLU A 112 -45.83 -20.88 -20.74
C GLU A 112 -47.28 -21.14 -20.30
N THR A 113 -47.57 -20.77 -19.06
CA THR A 113 -48.89 -20.53 -18.52
C THR A 113 -48.95 -19.08 -18.08
N VAL A 114 -48.23 -18.21 -18.78
CA VAL A 114 -48.74 -16.86 -18.99
C VAL A 114 -49.51 -16.99 -20.28
N ALA A 115 -50.82 -17.21 -20.10
CA ALA A 115 -51.79 -17.10 -21.15
C ALA A 115 -51.39 -15.93 -22.05
N SER A 116 -51.43 -16.20 -23.35
CA SER A 116 -51.74 -15.20 -24.36
C SER A 116 -52.90 -14.33 -23.84
N SER A 117 -52.56 -13.21 -23.21
CA SER A 117 -53.44 -12.08 -22.99
C SER A 117 -52.76 -10.92 -23.68
N GLU A 118 -52.99 -10.85 -24.99
CA GLU A 118 -53.14 -9.62 -25.74
C GLU A 118 -53.17 -8.35 -24.86
N ASN A 119 -52.03 -7.65 -24.75
CA ASN A 119 -52.01 -6.23 -24.40
C ASN A 119 -50.67 -5.61 -24.87
N PRO A 120 -50.65 -4.88 -25.99
CA PRO A 120 -49.42 -4.37 -26.62
C PRO A 120 -48.89 -3.05 -26.01
N VAL A 121 -49.24 -2.69 -24.77
CA VAL A 121 -49.04 -1.32 -24.26
C VAL A 121 -47.75 -1.11 -23.45
N VAL A 122 -47.13 -2.16 -22.90
CA VAL A 122 -46.05 -2.00 -21.89
C VAL A 122 -44.62 -2.02 -22.45
N SER A 123 -44.42 -2.35 -23.74
CA SER A 123 -43.09 -2.27 -24.39
C SER A 123 -42.76 -0.91 -25.01
N ALA A 124 -43.75 -0.03 -25.20
CA ALA A 124 -43.53 1.29 -25.81
C ALA A 124 -42.94 2.32 -24.82
N GLU A 125 -43.30 2.23 -23.54
CA GLU A 125 -42.92 3.21 -22.52
C GLU A 125 -41.47 3.09 -22.02
N ALA A 126 -40.89 1.89 -22.02
CA ALA A 126 -39.51 1.69 -21.60
C ALA A 126 -38.47 2.24 -22.61
N GLY A 127 -38.81 2.26 -23.90
CA GLY A 127 -37.97 2.83 -24.95
C GLY A 127 -37.98 4.36 -24.95
N GLU A 128 -39.11 4.97 -24.57
CA GLU A 128 -39.31 6.43 -24.59
C GLU A 128 -38.60 7.13 -23.42
N ILE A 129 -38.60 6.53 -22.23
CA ILE A 129 -37.93 7.09 -21.03
C ILE A 129 -36.40 7.09 -21.18
N LEU A 130 -35.85 6.05 -21.82
CA LEU A 130 -34.42 5.95 -22.06
C LEU A 130 -33.96 6.85 -23.23
N ASN A 131 -34.78 7.03 -24.27
CA ASN A 131 -34.46 7.92 -25.39
C ASN A 131 -34.54 9.40 -25.03
N ALA A 132 -35.56 9.83 -24.28
CA ALA A 132 -35.69 11.22 -23.84
C ALA A 132 -34.47 11.65 -23.01
N SER A 133 -34.10 10.82 -22.03
CA SER A 133 -33.00 11.09 -21.11
C SER A 133 -31.61 11.10 -21.76
N TYR A 134 -31.41 10.41 -22.88
CA TYR A 134 -30.11 10.30 -23.55
C TYR A 134 -29.89 11.35 -24.65
N LEU A 135 -30.97 11.82 -25.32
CA LEU A 135 -30.85 12.80 -26.41
C LEU A 135 -30.86 14.27 -25.95
N GLU A 136 -31.50 14.61 -24.82
CA GLU A 136 -31.54 16.00 -24.34
C GLU A 136 -30.18 16.51 -23.81
N ASN A 137 -29.21 15.63 -23.60
CA ASN A 137 -27.85 16.01 -23.17
C ASN A 137 -26.89 16.33 -24.34
N PHE A 138 -27.30 16.04 -25.58
CA PHE A 138 -26.50 16.35 -26.79
C PHE A 138 -27.02 17.56 -27.56
N GLN A 139 -27.98 18.31 -26.99
CA GLN A 139 -28.65 19.39 -27.71
C GLN A 139 -27.98 20.77 -27.53
N ASP A 140 -27.00 20.88 -26.62
CA ASP A 140 -26.11 22.04 -26.47
C ASP A 140 -24.73 21.74 -27.11
N ILE A 141 -24.71 21.50 -28.42
CA ILE A 141 -23.45 21.47 -29.17
C ILE A 141 -23.20 22.90 -29.71
N PRO A 142 -22.11 23.58 -29.33
CA PRO A 142 -21.79 24.89 -29.86
C PRO A 142 -21.59 24.81 -31.39
N PRO A 143 -21.96 25.87 -32.15
CA PRO A 143 -21.94 25.86 -33.62
C PRO A 143 -20.54 25.74 -34.27
N GLU A 144 -19.48 25.64 -33.46
CA GLU A 144 -18.10 25.40 -33.90
C GLU A 144 -17.68 23.92 -33.76
N SER A 145 -18.64 23.00 -33.65
CA SER A 145 -18.35 21.56 -33.64
C SER A 145 -17.86 21.08 -35.01
N VAL A 146 -16.78 20.32 -34.98
CA VAL A 146 -15.91 19.92 -36.11
C VAL A 146 -16.58 18.98 -37.13
N ASP A 147 -17.89 18.76 -37.01
CA ASP A 147 -18.67 17.78 -37.78
C ASP A 147 -18.61 18.03 -39.30
N GLY A 148 -18.57 19.31 -39.71
CA GLY A 148 -18.47 19.70 -41.11
C GLY A 148 -17.15 19.28 -41.80
N ILE A 149 -16.06 19.12 -41.06
CA ILE A 149 -14.74 18.79 -41.63
C ILE A 149 -14.57 17.28 -41.82
N TYR A 150 -15.16 16.45 -40.96
CA TYR A 150 -15.03 15.00 -41.07
C TYR A 150 -15.93 14.40 -42.14
N LEU A 151 -17.12 14.97 -42.38
CA LEU A 151 -18.05 14.46 -43.39
C LEU A 151 -17.69 14.88 -44.83
N THR A 152 -16.91 15.94 -45.03
CA THR A 152 -16.51 16.42 -46.36
C THR A 152 -15.18 15.84 -46.86
N GLY A 153 -14.41 15.14 -46.02
CA GLY A 153 -13.18 14.47 -46.44
C GLY A 153 -13.35 13.03 -46.97
N ALA A 154 -14.58 12.52 -47.04
CA ALA A 154 -14.87 11.13 -47.41
C ALA A 154 -15.68 10.97 -48.70
N VAL A 155 -15.69 11.99 -49.58
CA VAL A 155 -16.26 11.89 -50.93
C VAL A 155 -15.30 12.55 -51.93
N ASP A 156 -14.20 11.86 -52.22
CA ASP A 156 -13.45 11.99 -53.47
C ASP A 156 -13.04 10.57 -53.90
N GLU A 157 -13.94 9.91 -54.64
CA GLU A 157 -13.64 8.87 -55.63
C GLU A 157 -14.64 8.98 -56.80
#